data_AF-A0A848MT77-F1
#
_entry.id   AF-A0A848MT77-F1
#
_cell.length_a   1.000
_cell.length_b   1.000
_cell.length_c   1.000
_cell.angle_alpha   90.00
_cell.angle_beta   90.00
_cell.angle_gamma   90.00
#
_symmetry.space_group_name_H-M   'P 1'
#
loop_
_entity.id
_entity.type
_entity.pdbx_description
1 polymer ?
#
loop_
_entity_poly.entity_id
_entity_poly.type
_entity_poly.pdbx_seq_one_letter_code
_entity_poly.pdbx_strand_id
1 'polypeptide(L)'
;MNLKEQMMNEYQKEDIEQLKEDTETLKEAIAATMKMGKTEMHYRADQISDEIRKEFQDGGFTVEDYSDVHSEKTGLKLVRFAW
;
A
#
# COMPACT_ATOMS: atom_id res chain seq x y z
N MET A 1 -18.01 -26.47 -19.12
CA MET A 1 -17.49 -25.32 -18.34
C MET A 1 -16.76 -25.87 -17.13
N ASN A 2 -15.55 -25.40 -16.89
CA ASN A 2 -14.60 -26.02 -15.97
C ASN A 2 -14.69 -25.32 -14.60
N LEU A 3 -15.15 -26.03 -13.55
CA LEU A 3 -15.27 -25.46 -12.19
C LEU A 3 -13.93 -24.92 -11.66
N LYS A 4 -12.81 -25.46 -12.14
CA LYS A 4 -11.46 -25.04 -11.74
C LYS A 4 -11.13 -23.61 -12.20
N GLU A 5 -11.63 -23.21 -13.37
CA GLU A 5 -11.44 -21.85 -13.89
C GLU A 5 -12.36 -20.83 -13.19
N GLN A 6 -13.56 -21.24 -12.77
CA GLN A 6 -14.46 -20.35 -12.02
C GLN A 6 -13.94 -20.07 -10.61
N MET A 7 -13.46 -21.09 -9.88
CA MET A 7 -12.93 -20.90 -8.52
C MET A 7 -11.60 -20.12 -8.49
N MET A 8 -10.75 -20.24 -9.51
CA MET A 8 -9.55 -19.38 -9.62
C MET A 8 -9.94 -17.92 -9.83
N ASN A 9 -10.98 -17.67 -10.62
CA ASN A 9 -11.43 -16.32 -10.94
C ASN A 9 -12.12 -15.64 -9.74
N GLU A 10 -12.78 -16.39 -8.86
CA GLU A 10 -13.40 -15.85 -7.63
C GLU A 10 -12.32 -15.48 -6.60
N TYR A 11 -11.36 -16.37 -6.31
CA TYR A 11 -10.26 -16.05 -5.39
C TYR A 11 -9.39 -14.88 -5.86
N GLN A 12 -9.09 -14.80 -7.17
CA GLN A 12 -8.34 -13.66 -7.70
C GLN A 12 -9.14 -12.36 -7.67
N LYS A 13 -10.47 -12.42 -7.79
CA LYS A 13 -11.30 -11.22 -7.68
C LYS A 13 -11.35 -10.70 -6.26
N GLU A 14 -11.52 -11.58 -5.27
CA GLU A 14 -11.52 -11.18 -3.85
C GLU A 14 -10.18 -10.53 -3.46
N ASP A 15 -9.06 -11.08 -3.90
CA ASP A 15 -7.73 -10.52 -3.65
C ASP A 15 -7.56 -9.13 -4.29
N ILE A 16 -8.02 -8.98 -5.54
CA ILE A 16 -8.00 -7.70 -6.28
C ILE A 16 -8.95 -6.66 -5.65
N GLU A 17 -10.13 -7.08 -5.20
CA GLU A 17 -11.10 -6.18 -4.55
C GLU A 17 -10.56 -5.69 -3.20
N GLN A 18 -9.94 -6.57 -2.42
CA GLN A 18 -9.28 -6.19 -1.18
C GLN A 18 -8.12 -5.22 -1.43
N LEU A 19 -7.26 -5.54 -2.42
CA LEU A 19 -6.14 -4.66 -2.82
C LEU A 19 -6.64 -3.27 -3.25
N LYS A 20 -7.76 -3.20 -3.98
CA LYS A 20 -8.36 -1.92 -4.37
C LYS A 20 -8.86 -1.14 -3.17
N GLU A 21 -9.57 -1.79 -2.25
CA GLU A 21 -10.09 -1.15 -1.04
C GLU A 21 -8.97 -0.61 -0.15
N ASP A 22 -7.90 -1.41 0.05
CA ASP A 22 -6.71 -0.99 0.79
C ASP A 22 -6.01 0.20 0.11
N THR A 23 -5.93 0.19 -1.22
CA THR A 23 -5.30 1.27 -1.98
C THR A 23 -6.12 2.56 -1.96
N GLU A 24 -7.44 2.48 -2.10
CA GLU A 24 -8.34 3.64 -1.98
C GLU A 24 -8.25 4.25 -0.58
N THR A 25 -8.29 3.42 0.46
CA THR A 25 -8.14 3.86 1.85
C THR A 25 -6.79 4.57 2.07
N LEU A 26 -5.70 4.04 1.50
CA LEU A 26 -4.39 4.67 1.56
C LEU A 26 -4.36 6.02 0.83
N LYS A 27 -4.98 6.12 -0.37
CA LYS A 27 -5.08 7.38 -1.12
C LYS A 27 -5.85 8.43 -0.34
N GLU A 28 -6.96 8.06 0.29
CA GLU A 28 -7.75 8.96 1.13
C GLU A 28 -6.96 9.42 2.35
N ALA A 29 -6.29 8.50 3.05
CA ALA A 29 -5.40 8.82 4.16
C ALA A 29 -4.27 9.77 3.73
N ILE A 30 -3.75 9.56 2.52
CA ILE A 30 -2.72 10.42 1.94
C ILE A 30 -3.25 11.82 1.66
N ALA A 31 -4.39 11.92 0.99
CA ALA A 31 -5.05 13.20 0.73
C ALA A 31 -5.43 13.94 2.02
N ALA A 32 -5.89 13.23 3.05
CA ALA A 32 -6.18 13.80 4.36
C ALA A 32 -4.90 14.34 5.02
N THR A 33 -3.81 13.60 4.91
CA THR A 33 -2.52 13.98 5.49
C THR A 33 -1.88 15.17 4.76
N MET A 34 -2.07 15.26 3.44
CA MET A 34 -1.76 16.45 2.64
C MET A 34 -2.54 17.68 3.10
N LYS A 35 -3.85 17.54 3.38
CA LYS A 35 -4.66 18.64 3.94
C LYS A 35 -4.16 19.10 5.31
N MET A 36 -3.53 18.22 6.08
CA MET A 36 -2.90 18.55 7.37
C MET A 36 -1.52 19.21 7.22
N GLY A 37 -1.02 19.38 5.99
CA GLY A 37 0.28 20.02 5.73
C GLY A 37 1.49 19.15 6.08
N LYS A 38 1.31 17.83 6.24
CA LYS A 38 2.46 16.92 6.27
C LYS A 38 3.01 16.79 4.85
N THR A 39 4.23 16.25 4.70
CA THR A 39 4.89 16.01 3.39
C THR A 39 5.31 14.55 3.23
N GLU A 40 5.09 13.74 4.26
CA GLU A 40 5.44 12.32 4.26
C GLU A 40 4.52 11.49 5.17
N MET A 41 4.43 10.20 4.85
CA MET A 41 3.70 9.17 5.58
C MET A 41 4.51 7.89 5.69
N HIS A 42 4.29 7.15 6.78
CA HIS A 42 4.98 5.89 7.04
C HIS A 42 3.96 4.78 7.28
N TYR A 43 4.05 3.72 6.49
CA TYR A 43 3.22 2.52 6.60
C TYR A 43 4.09 1.29 6.84
N ARG A 44 3.53 0.22 7.39
CA ARG A 44 4.26 -1.05 7.53
C ARG A 44 4.44 -1.68 6.16
N ALA A 45 5.64 -2.15 5.85
CA ALA A 45 5.94 -2.79 4.58
C ALA A 45 5.08 -4.04 4.32
N ASP A 46 4.69 -4.75 5.39
CA ASP A 46 3.79 -5.91 5.32
C ASP A 46 2.37 -5.59 4.80
N GLN A 47 1.93 -4.33 4.94
CA GLN A 47 0.63 -3.87 4.45
C GLN A 47 0.72 -3.24 3.05
N ILE A 48 1.93 -3.08 2.52
CA ILE A 48 2.18 -2.36 1.27
C ILE A 48 2.74 -3.33 0.25
N SER A 49 1.83 -3.92 -0.53
CA SER A 49 2.17 -4.77 -1.68
C SER A 49 2.91 -3.99 -2.78
N ASP A 50 3.69 -4.69 -3.60
CA ASP A 50 4.38 -4.11 -4.76
C ASP A 50 3.42 -3.37 -5.72
N GLU A 51 2.20 -3.87 -5.89
CA GLU A 51 1.18 -3.22 -6.71
C GLU A 51 0.81 -1.83 -6.16
N ILE A 52 0.59 -1.74 -4.84
CA ILE A 52 0.32 -0.48 -4.14
C ILE A 52 1.50 0.47 -4.32
N ARG A 53 2.74 0.01 -4.09
CA ARG A 53 3.95 0.83 -4.29
C ARG A 53 3.98 1.43 -5.69
N LYS A 54 3.74 0.59 -6.70
CA LYS A 54 3.77 1.00 -8.10
C LYS A 54 2.67 2.00 -8.44
N GLU A 55 1.46 1.79 -7.93
CA GLU A 55 0.34 2.70 -8.20
C GLU A 55 0.59 4.10 -7.62
N PHE A 56 1.13 4.19 -6.40
CA PHE A 56 1.50 5.47 -5.81
C PHE A 56 2.70 6.11 -6.53
N GLN A 57 3.70 5.33 -6.94
CA GLN A 57 4.82 5.85 -7.75
C GLN A 57 4.36 6.40 -9.11
N ASP A 58 3.42 5.73 -9.78
CA ASP A 58 2.81 6.22 -11.03
C ASP A 58 2.00 7.51 -10.80
N GLY A 59 1.38 7.64 -9.63
CA GLY A 59 0.72 8.86 -9.15
C GLY A 59 1.66 10.01 -8.78
N GLY A 60 2.99 9.84 -8.91
CA GLY A 60 3.99 10.87 -8.63
C GLY A 60 4.51 10.90 -7.19
N PHE A 61 4.18 9.92 -6.37
CA PHE A 61 4.71 9.80 -5.01
C PHE A 61 6.09 9.14 -5.01
N THR A 62 6.96 9.59 -4.13
CA THR A 62 8.20 8.89 -3.79
C THR A 62 7.90 7.82 -2.76
N VAL A 63 7.98 6.55 -3.15
CA VAL A 63 7.74 5.39 -2.28
C VAL A 63 9.04 4.63 -2.07
N GLU A 64 9.55 4.63 -0.85
CA GLU A 64 10.85 4.04 -0.49
C GLU A 64 10.78 3.26 0.83
N ASP A 65 11.58 2.22 0.98
CA ASP A 65 11.71 1.52 2.25
C ASP A 65 12.36 2.45 3.30
N TYR A 66 11.76 2.50 4.48
CA TYR A 66 12.16 3.38 5.57
C TYR A 66 12.49 2.58 6.81
N SER A 67 13.60 2.94 7.44
CA SER A 67 14.06 2.35 8.69
C SER A 67 14.63 3.43 9.60
N ASP A 68 14.16 3.44 10.84
CA ASP A 68 14.69 4.26 11.92
C ASP A 68 15.14 3.35 13.08
N VAL A 69 15.92 3.89 14.02
CA VAL A 69 16.37 3.19 15.23
C VAL A 69 15.24 2.46 15.95
N HIS A 70 14.03 3.02 15.99
CA HIS A 70 12.88 2.35 16.59
C HIS A 70 12.40 1.14 15.77
N SER A 71 12.33 1.29 14.45
CA SER A 71 11.97 0.23 13.50
C SER A 71 12.99 -0.91 13.51
N GLU A 72 14.28 -0.60 13.58
CA GLU A 72 15.36 -1.59 13.67
C GLU A 72 15.29 -2.38 14.98
N LYS A 73 15.04 -1.71 16.11
CA LYS A 73 14.90 -2.38 17.41
C LYS A 73 13.68 -3.28 17.51
N THR A 74 12.62 -2.94 16.79
CA THR A 74 11.35 -3.69 16.80
C THR A 74 11.26 -4.72 15.68
N GLY A 75 12.20 -4.70 14.72
CA GLY A 75 12.13 -5.51 13.49
C GLY A 75 10.99 -5.09 12.56
N LEU A 76 10.41 -3.90 12.75
CA LEU A 76 9.34 -3.37 11.92
C LEU A 76 9.92 -2.79 10.64
N LYS A 77 9.54 -3.34 9.49
CA LYS A 77 9.85 -2.73 8.19
C LYS A 77 8.80 -1.69 7.85
N LEU A 78 9.23 -0.48 7.53
CA LEU A 78 8.32 0.60 7.12
C LEU A 78 8.57 0.99 5.66
N VAL A 79 7.57 1.60 5.05
CA VAL A 79 7.62 2.22 3.73
C VAL A 79 7.20 3.67 3.92
N ARG A 80 8.03 4.57 3.39
CA ARG A 80 7.78 6.00 3.37
C ARG A 80 7.14 6.38 2.04
N PHE A 81 6.07 7.15 2.12
CA PHE A 81 5.42 7.82 1.00
C PHE A 81 5.64 9.32 1.16
N ALA A 82 6.34 9.94 0.22
CA ALA A 82 6.59 11.37 0.17
C ALA A 82 6.11 11.97 -1.16
N TRP A 83 5.83 13.27 -1.17
CA TRP A 83 5.34 14.00 -2.35
C TRP A 83 5.94 15.40 -2.43
#